data_AF-A0A1G3C1J7-F1
#
_entry.id   AF-A0A1G3C1J7-F1
#
_cell.length_a   1.000
_cell.length_b   1.000
_cell.length_c   1.000
_cell.angle_alpha   90.00
_cell.angle_beta   90.00
_cell.angle_gamma   90.00
#
_symmetry.space_group_name_H-M   'P 1'
#
loop_
_entity.id
_entity.type
_entity.pdbx_description
1 polymer ?
#
loop_
_entity_poly.entity_id
_entity_poly.type
_entity_poly.pdbx_seq_one_letter_code
_entity_poly.pdbx_strand_id
1 'polypeptide(L)'
;MTAYGDINPCDFNPINFGNVRDMPIQEIWKRMVTHPDFSKRYPTCRMQSKAYRKKYIDPLPKNVRLPVRIENIAPVEMADQESTLAGVS
;
A
#
# COMPACT_ATOMS: atom_id res chain seq x y z
N MET A 1 -12.21 1.00 -6.00
CA MET A 1 -11.82 0.73 -7.42
C MET A 1 -12.03 2.02 -8.19
N THR A 2 -11.11 2.41 -9.06
CA THR A 2 -11.27 3.63 -9.87
C THR A 2 -12.23 3.41 -11.04
N ALA A 3 -12.76 4.50 -11.63
CA ALA A 3 -13.55 4.42 -12.87
C ALA A 3 -12.73 3.92 -14.08
N TYR A 4 -11.39 3.94 -13.99
CA TYR A 4 -10.49 3.43 -15.02
C TYR A 4 -10.15 1.94 -14.84
N GLY A 5 -10.64 1.30 -13.77
CA GLY A 5 -10.49 -0.13 -13.52
C GLY A 5 -9.38 -0.51 -12.54
N ASP A 6 -8.71 0.46 -11.90
CA ASP A 6 -7.64 0.17 -10.93
C ASP A 6 -8.22 -0.37 -9.62
N ILE A 7 -7.64 -1.45 -9.10
CA ILE A 7 -8.05 -2.08 -7.85
C ILE A 7 -7.12 -1.62 -6.72
N ASN A 8 -7.66 -0.75 -5.89
CA ASN A 8 -7.01 -0.19 -4.71
C ASN A 8 -7.44 -0.94 -3.45
N PRO A 9 -6.59 -1.01 -2.41
CA PRO A 9 -6.93 -1.62 -1.12
C PRO A 9 -7.94 -0.80 -0.31
N CYS A 10 -8.03 0.50 -0.56
CA CYS A 10 -9.13 1.38 -0.18
C CYS A 10 -9.10 2.64 -1.07
N ASP A 11 -10.19 3.41 -1.11
CA ASP A 11 -10.30 4.55 -2.02
C ASP A 11 -9.38 5.74 -1.68
N PHE A 12 -8.88 5.80 -0.45
CA PHE A 12 -7.89 6.81 -0.02
C PHE A 12 -6.44 6.40 -0.25
N ASN A 13 -6.21 5.18 -0.73
CA ASN A 13 -4.86 4.67 -0.94
C ASN A 13 -4.43 4.95 -2.38
N PRO A 14 -3.37 5.75 -2.61
CA PRO A 14 -2.90 6.07 -3.96
C PRO A 14 -2.16 4.92 -4.65
N ILE A 15 -2.29 3.69 -4.12
CA ILE A 15 -1.63 2.48 -4.61
C ILE A 15 -2.67 1.48 -5.09
N ASN A 16 -2.39 0.82 -6.21
CA ASN A 16 -3.20 -0.26 -6.76
C ASN A 16 -2.40 -1.56 -6.91
N PHE A 17 -3.12 -2.68 -7.02
CA PHE A 17 -2.57 -4.03 -7.24
C PHE A 17 -2.71 -4.52 -8.70
N GLY A 18 -3.25 -3.68 -9.58
CA GLY A 18 -3.55 -4.02 -10.96
C GLY A 18 -4.82 -3.31 -11.46
N ASN A 19 -5.12 -3.53 -12.73
CA ASN A 19 -6.27 -2.98 -13.41
C ASN A 19 -7.07 -4.12 -14.08
N VAL A 20 -8.39 -4.11 -13.95
CA VAL A 20 -9.28 -5.16 -14.50
C VAL A 20 -9.31 -5.20 -16.03
N ARG A 21 -8.81 -4.16 -16.69
CA ARG A 21 -8.63 -4.12 -18.15
C ARG A 21 -7.41 -4.93 -18.60
N ASP A 22 -6.47 -5.19 -17.69
CA ASP A 22 -5.21 -5.89 -17.98
C ASP A 22 -5.25 -7.35 -17.50
N MET A 23 -5.93 -7.64 -16.39
CA MET A 23 -5.98 -8.99 -15.80
C MET A 23 -7.28 -9.26 -15.03
N PRO A 24 -7.68 -10.53 -14.83
CA PRO A 24 -8.89 -10.88 -14.09
C PRO A 24 -8.86 -10.37 -12.65
N ILE A 25 -10.01 -9.89 -12.16
CA ILE A 25 -10.14 -9.36 -10.80
C ILE A 25 -9.74 -10.38 -9.72
N GLN A 26 -9.95 -11.66 -9.97
CA GLN A 26 -9.56 -12.76 -9.07
C GLN A 26 -8.04 -12.80 -8.87
N GLU A 27 -7.28 -12.53 -9.92
CA GLU A 27 -5.82 -12.50 -9.85
C GLU A 27 -5.34 -11.26 -9.08
N ILE A 28 -5.93 -10.09 -9.35
CA ILE A 28 -5.61 -8.84 -8.63
C ILE A 28 -5.93 -8.99 -7.14
N TRP A 29 -7.10 -9.55 -6.83
CA TRP A 29 -7.52 -9.83 -5.46
C TRP A 29 -6.54 -10.76 -4.77
N LYS A 30 -6.16 -11.88 -5.42
CA LYS A 30 -5.17 -12.82 -4.89
C LYS A 30 -3.87 -12.10 -4.55
N ARG A 31 -3.32 -11.29 -5.46
CA ARG A 31 -2.10 -10.50 -5.22
C ARG A 31 -2.23 -9.59 -4.01
N MET A 32 -3.36 -8.89 -3.87
CA MET A 32 -3.61 -7.98 -2.75
C MET A 32 -3.69 -8.70 -1.40
N VAL A 33 -4.45 -9.79 -1.31
CA VAL A 33 -4.66 -10.51 -0.03
C VAL A 33 -3.47 -11.37 0.38
N THR A 34 -2.58 -11.74 -0.55
CA THR A 34 -1.33 -12.45 -0.22
C THR A 34 -0.14 -11.54 0.00
N HIS A 35 -0.23 -10.25 -0.30
CA HIS A 35 0.88 -9.33 -0.14
C HIS A 35 1.25 -9.16 1.35
N PRO A 36 2.53 -9.28 1.75
CA PRO A 36 2.95 -9.26 3.17
C PRO A 36 2.44 -8.08 4.00
N ASP A 37 2.41 -6.89 3.40
CA ASP A 37 1.92 -5.67 4.06
C ASP A 37 0.39 -5.48 3.96
N PHE A 38 -0.32 -6.23 3.12
CA PHE A 38 -1.78 -6.06 2.89
C PHE A 38 -2.63 -7.26 3.31
N SER A 39 -2.02 -8.41 3.56
CA SER A 39 -2.66 -9.62 4.10
C SER A 39 -3.06 -9.49 5.57
N LYS A 40 -2.50 -8.51 6.27
CA LYS A 40 -2.79 -8.23 7.69
C LYS A 40 -3.93 -7.22 7.85
N ARG A 41 -4.75 -7.44 8.86
CA ARG A 41 -5.78 -6.48 9.30
C ARG A 41 -5.13 -5.39 10.15
N TYR A 42 -5.57 -4.15 9.94
CA TYR A 42 -5.14 -2.99 10.72
C TYR A 42 -6.37 -2.33 11.34
N PRO A 43 -6.33 -1.94 12.63
CA PRO A 43 -7.47 -1.32 13.30
C PRO A 43 -7.69 0.15 12.89
N THR A 44 -6.72 0.77 12.21
CA THR A 44 -6.75 2.17 11.81
C THR A 44 -6.40 2.35 10.33
N CYS A 45 -6.72 3.54 9.79
CA CYS A 45 -6.38 3.89 8.42
C CYS A 45 -4.86 3.87 8.23
N ARG A 46 -4.37 3.08 7.25
CA ARG A 46 -2.93 2.97 6.96
C ARG A 46 -2.31 4.30 6.58
N MET A 47 -3.05 5.20 5.92
CA MET A 47 -2.56 6.53 5.56
C MET A 47 -2.22 7.41 6.79
N GLN A 48 -2.75 7.08 7.98
CA GLN A 48 -2.38 7.76 9.22
C GLN A 48 -1.09 7.22 9.83
N SER A 49 -0.66 6.01 9.46
CA SER A 49 0.60 5.43 9.92
C SER A 49 1.80 6.10 9.26
N LYS A 50 2.71 6.66 10.07
CA LYS A 50 3.98 7.22 9.59
C LYS A 50 4.83 6.16 8.89
N ALA A 51 4.88 4.94 9.43
CA ALA A 51 5.63 3.83 8.84
C ALA A 51 5.08 3.44 7.48
N TYR A 52 3.76 3.40 7.34
CA TYR A 52 3.12 3.14 6.05
C TYR A 52 3.44 4.23 5.03
N ARG A 53 3.30 5.51 5.42
CA ARG A 53 3.62 6.63 4.53
C ARG A 53 5.08 6.63 4.08
N LYS A 54 6.02 6.43 5.00
CA LYS A 54 7.46 6.35 4.68
C LYS A 54 7.78 5.26 3.66
N LYS A 55 7.10 4.11 3.74
CA LYS A 55 7.32 2.98 2.83
C LYS A 55 6.66 3.15 1.46
N TYR A 56 5.47 3.75 1.43
CA TYR A 56 4.56 3.64 0.27
C TYR A 56 4.15 4.96 -0.37
N ILE A 57 4.18 6.06 0.39
CA ILE A 57 3.62 7.36 -0.01
C ILE A 57 4.72 8.38 -0.22
N ASP A 58 5.64 8.52 0.74
CA ASP A 58 6.75 9.47 0.68
C ASP A 58 7.70 9.21 -0.50
N PRO A 59 7.93 7.96 -0.97
CA PRO A 59 8.74 7.69 -2.17
C PRO A 59 8.07 8.08 -3.49
N LEU A 60 6.77 8.41 -3.51
CA LEU A 60 6.06 8.71 -4.75
C LEU A 60 6.52 10.08 -5.32
N PRO A 61 6.83 10.17 -6.63
CA PRO A 61 7.14 11.45 -7.26
C PRO A 61 5.96 12.43 -7.18
N LYS A 62 6.24 13.72 -6.99
CA LYS A 62 5.20 14.76 -6.82
C LYS A 62 4.18 14.85 -7.96
N ASN A 63 4.59 14.54 -9.19
CA ASN A 63 3.77 14.68 -10.40
C ASN A 63 3.40 13.33 -11.03
N VAL A 64 3.39 12.25 -10.24
CA VAL A 64 3.00 10.93 -10.74
C VAL A 64 1.48 10.84 -10.92
N ARG A 65 1.02 10.15 -11.97
CA ARG A 65 -0.40 9.82 -12.13
C ARG A 65 -0.78 8.76 -11.11
N LEU A 66 -1.83 9.03 -10.34
CA LEU A 66 -2.38 8.11 -9.35
C LEU A 66 -3.58 7.32 -9.90
N PRO A 67 -3.82 6.09 -9.40
CA PRO A 67 -2.97 5.36 -8.44
C PRO A 67 -1.73 4.72 -9.10
N VAL A 68 -0.66 4.51 -8.33
CA VAL A 68 0.57 3.84 -8.78
C VAL A 68 0.48 2.34 -8.46
N ARG A 69 0.99 1.49 -9.36
CA ARG A 69 1.07 0.04 -9.12
C ARG A 69 2.07 -0.23 -7.99
N ILE A 70 1.71 -1.11 -7.05
CA ILE A 70 2.55 -1.41 -5.88
C ILE A 70 3.97 -1.89 -6.25
N GLU A 71 4.10 -2.59 -7.38
CA GLU A 71 5.37 -3.09 -7.93
C GLU A 71 6.32 -1.98 -8.43
N ASN A 72 5.79 -0.77 -8.69
CA ASN A 72 6.57 0.37 -9.15
C ASN A 72 7.05 1.27 -8.00
N ILE A 73 6.77 0.91 -6.75
CA ILE A 73 7.21 1.64 -5.57
C ILE A 73 8.58 1.09 -5.18
N ALA A 74 9.60 1.96 -5.20
CA ALA A 74 10.95 1.55 -4.80
C ALA A 74 10.94 0.94 -3.39
N PRO A 75 11.60 -0.20 -3.16
CA PRO A 75 11.73 -0.75 -1.81
C PRO A 75 12.50 0.25 -0.94
N VAL A 76 11.83 0.80 0.07
CA VAL A 76 12.53 1.50 1.15
C VAL A 76 13.03 0.42 2.10
N GLU A 77 14.35 0.20 2.15
CA GLU A 77 14.95 -0.63 3.20
C GLU A 77 14.55 -0.03 4.55
N MET A 78 13.71 -0.75 5.28
CA MET A 78 13.34 -0.40 6.64
C MET A 78 14.48 -0.87 7.53
N ALA A 79 15.42 0.02 7.86
CA ALA A 79 16.27 -0.19 9.01
C ALA A 79 15.37 -0.37 10.24
N ASP A 80 15.59 -1.47 10.95
CA ASP A 80 14.79 -1.92 12.08
C ASP A 80 14.52 -0.78 13.08
N GLN A 81 13.25 -0.58 13.40
CA GLN A 81 12.86 0.14 14.62
C GLN A 81 12.11 -0.82 15.52
N GLU A 82 12.88 -1.77 16.07
CA GLU A 82 12.53 -2.45 17.30
C GLU A 82 13.12 -1.63 18.47
N SER A 83 12.24 -0.86 19.12
CA SER A 83 12.30 -0.22 20.44
C SER A 83 11.53 1.11 20.29
N THR A 84 10.46 1.41 21.02
CA THR A 84 10.24 1.26 22.46
C THR A 84 8.74 1.13 22.73
N LEU A 85 8.32 -0.01 23.29
CA LEU A 85 7.07 -0.13 24.06
C LEU A 85 7.33 -1.04 25.28
N ALA A 86 8.46 -0.79 25.93
CA ALA A 86 8.72 -1.15 27.31
C ALA A 86 9.00 0.17 28.04
N GLY A 87 7.98 0.73 28.69
CA GLY A 87 8.10 2.01 29.39
C GLY A 87 6.92 2.94 29.14
N VAL A 88 5.72 2.53 29.56
CA VAL A 88 4.73 3.49 30.04
C VAL A 88 4.45 3.10 31.48
N SER A 89 4.59 4.11 32.34
CA SER A 89 4.64 4.11 33.81
C SER A 89 3.55 3.36 34.52
#